data_AF-A0A3D4E4U9-F1
#
_entry.id   AF-A0A3D4E4U9-F1
#
_cell.length_a   1.000
_cell.length_b   1.000
_cell.length_c   1.000
_cell.angle_alpha   90.00
_cell.angle_beta   90.00
_cell.angle_gamma   90.00
#
_symmetry.space_group_name_H-M   'P 1'
#
loop_
_entity.id
_entity.type
_entity.pdbx_description
1 polymer ?
#
loop_
_entity_poly.entity_id
_entity_poly.type
_entity_poly.pdbx_seq_one_letter_code
_entity_poly.pdbx_strand_id
1 'polypeptide(L)' 'MASYQYVYVMNGLSKAYGNGKKVLDNVTLSFFPGAKIGILGPNGAGK' A
#
# COMPACT_ATOMS: atom_id res chain seq x y z
N MET A 1 12.05 -9.47 24.11
CA MET A 1 12.19 -8.74 22.83
C MET A 1 10.82 -8.17 22.50
N ALA A 2 10.69 -6.86 22.29
CA ALA A 2 9.41 -6.29 21.87
C ALA A 2 9.06 -6.84 20.49
N SER A 3 7.88 -7.46 20.34
CA SER A 3 7.33 -7.74 19.02
C SER A 3 6.97 -6.41 18.39
N TYR A 4 7.67 -6.01 17.33
CA TYR A 4 7.27 -4.83 16.57
C TYR A 4 5.94 -5.16 15.89
N GLN A 5 4.83 -4.69 16.46
CA GLN A 5 3.56 -4.70 15.75
C GLN A 5 3.62 -3.72 14.59
N TYR A 6 3.10 -4.13 13.44
CA TYR A 6 2.92 -3.23 12.31
C TYR A 6 1.99 -2.07 12.71
N VAL A 7 2.38 -0.83 12.35
CA VAL A 7 1.53 0.37 12.56
C VAL A 7 0.47 0.48 11.47
N TYR A 8 0.76 -0.12 10.31
CA TYR A 8 -0.09 -0.09 9.15
C TYR A 8 -0.06 -1.45 8.48
N VAL A 9 -1.23 -1.95 8.11
CA VAL A 9 -1.41 -3.17 7.35
C VAL A 9 -2.48 -2.93 6.29
N MET A 10 -2.15 -3.27 5.05
CA MET A 10 -3.04 -3.38 3.92
C MET A 10 -2.88 -4.80 3.39
N ASN A 11 -3.96 -5.56 3.26
CA ASN A 11 -3.91 -6.93 2.79
C ASN A 11 -4.87 -7.12 1.62
N GLY A 12 -4.34 -7.48 0.45
CA GLY A 12 -5.12 -7.76 -0.75
C GLY A 12 -5.99 -6.59 -1.22
N LEU A 13 -5.53 -5.35 -1.07
CA LEU A 13 -6.31 -4.18 -1.46
C LEU A 13 -6.40 -4.08 -2.99
N SER A 14 -7.63 -4.02 -3.48
CA SER A 14 -7.92 -3.56 -4.83
C SER A 14 -8.70 -2.27 -4.77
N LYS A 15 -8.39 -1.34 -5.68
CA LYS A 15 -9.09 -0.06 -5.80
C LYS A 15 -9.43 0.20 -7.26
N ALA A 16 -10.66 0.63 -7.50
CA ALA A 16 -11.11 1.17 -8.76
C ALA A 16 -11.78 2.53 -8.55
N TYR A 17 -11.74 3.38 -9.58
CA TYR A 17 -12.58 4.58 -9.65
C TYR A 17 -14.02 4.22 -10.06
N GLY A 18 -14.94 5.17 -9.90
CA GLY A 18 -16.36 4.97 -10.23
C GLY A 18 -16.63 4.63 -11.70
N ASN A 19 -15.70 4.95 -12.60
CA ASN A 19 -15.76 4.54 -14.02
C ASN A 19 -15.25 3.12 -14.28
N GLY A 20 -14.95 2.33 -13.24
CA GLY A 20 -14.47 0.96 -13.36
C GLY A 20 -12.96 0.83 -13.62
N LYS A 21 -12.22 1.93 -13.78
CA LYS A 21 -10.76 1.86 -13.95
C LYS A 21 -10.10 1.38 -12.66
N LYS A 22 -9.54 0.17 -12.68
CA LYS A 22 -8.72 -0.38 -11.59
C LYS A 22 -7.39 0.37 -11.51
N VAL A 23 -7.03 0.84 -10.32
CA VAL A 23 -5.78 1.56 -10.04
C VAL A 23 -4.83 0.79 -9.13
N LEU A 24 -5.36 -0.08 -8.28
CA LEU A 24 -4.60 -1.03 -7.48
C LEU A 24 -5.27 -2.40 -7.60
N ASP A 25 -4.46 -3.45 -7.67
CA ASP A 25 -4.96 -4.82 -7.75
C ASP A 25 -4.20 -5.73 -6.77
N ASN A 26 -4.92 -6.25 -5.77
CA ASN A 26 -4.43 -7.21 -4.79
C ASN A 26 -3.11 -6.79 -4.11
N VAL A 27 -3.03 -5.54 -3.68
CA VAL A 27 -1.83 -4.96 -3.06
C VAL A 27 -1.79 -5.27 -1.56
N THR A 28 -0.67 -5.83 -1.10
CA THR A 28 -0.39 -6.07 0.31
C THR A 28 0.83 -5.28 0.76
N LEU A 29 0.68 -4.48 1.80
CA LEU A 29 1.72 -3.62 2.38
C LEU A 29 1.65 -3.66 3.90
N SER A 30 2.78 -3.61 4.58
CA SER A 30 2.83 -3.53 6.04
C SER A 30 4.05 -2.74 6.49
N PHE A 31 3.87 -1.86 7.48
CA PHE A 31 4.93 -0.93 7.91
C PHE A 31 5.23 -1.07 9.40
N PHE A 32 6.53 -1.06 9.73
CA PHE A 32 7.00 -1.03 11.10
C PHE A 32 6.91 0.38 11.72
N PRO A 33 6.81 0.50 13.05
CA PRO A 33 6.91 1.76 13.77
C PRO A 33 8.19 2.52 13.39
N GLY A 34 8.02 3.79 12.98
CA GLY A 34 9.14 4.67 12.61
C GLY A 34 9.72 4.45 11.21
N ALA A 35 9.17 3.54 10.39
CA ALA A 35 9.62 3.36 9.02
C ALA A 35 9.41 4.63 8.17
N LYS A 36 10.40 4.99 7.36
CA LYS A 36 10.33 6.05 6.35
C LYS A 36 10.24 5.41 4.97
N ILE A 37 9.21 5.74 4.20
CA ILE A 37 8.87 4.99 2.98
C ILE A 37 8.67 5.97 1.83
N GLY A 38 9.34 5.69 0.71
CA GLY A 38 9.15 6.38 -0.56
C GLY A 38 8.54 5.41 -1.57
N ILE A 39 7.49 5.86 -2.28
CA ILE A 39 6.89 5.10 -3.37
C ILE A 39 7.37 5.71 -4.69
N LEU A 40 7.97 4.88 -5.55
CA LEU A 40 8.59 5.30 -6.82
C LEU A 40 7.97 4.59 -8.03
N GLY A 41 8.08 5.23 -9.20
CA GLY A 41 7.48 4.75 -10.46
C GLY A 41 6.98 5.88 -11.37
N PRO A 42 6.53 5.56 -12.59
CA PRO A 42 6.08 6.55 -13.58
C PRO A 42 4.72 7.17 -13.22
N ASN A 43 4.34 8.24 -13.94
CA ASN A 43 3.04 8.90 -13.77
C ASN A 43 1.91 7.94 -14.11
N GLY A 44 0.90 7.88 -13.25
CA GLY A 44 -0.25 6.98 -13.42
C GLY A 44 -0.04 5.53 -12.94
N ALA A 45 1.11 5.19 -12.34
CA ALA A 45 1.41 3.84 -11.87
C ALA A 45 0.65 3.40 -10.59
N GLY A 46 -0.18 4.26 -10.00
CA GLY A 46 -0.90 3.95 -8.75
C GLY A 46 -0.10 4.20 -7.47
N LYS A 47 1.01 4.95 -7.59
CA LYS A 47 1.60 5.68 -6.46
C LYS A 47 0.68 6.81 -6.07
#